data_AF-A0A524KFS8-F1
#
_entry.id   AF-A0A524KFS8-F1
#
_cell.length_a   1.000
_cell.length_b   1.000
_cell.length_c   1.000
_cell.angle_alpha   90.00
_cell.angle_beta   90.00
_cell.angle_gamma   90.00
#
_symmetry.space_group_name_H-M   'P 1'
#
loop_
_entity.id
_entity.type
_entity.pdbx_description
1 polymer ?
#
loop_
_entity_poly.entity_id
_entity_poly.type
_entity_poly.pdbx_seq_one_letter_code
_entity_poly.pdbx_strand_id
1 'polypeptide(L)'
;MVSYAPAAKAQFFWFFDQPKKAAKPRARPSRPPGDDLPPIVPRESSTPPPPDDRPYDNKLTRLAEILGAVHYLRELCGADEGQIWRDQMKDILRNEGTTAVRRAKLVNSFNDGYRGYRRTYRTCTQSATLATRRFSTEGAQIAASLAQTSVFASGPQAQVQAAPSPESQTQGAAAGPTGTAPAPPDGPEPPD
;
A
#
# COMPACT_ATOMS: atom_id res chain seq x y z
N MET A 1 49.09 58.07 -26.27
CA MET A 1 49.27 57.72 -24.85
C MET A 1 47.96 57.18 -24.34
N VAL A 2 47.99 55.94 -23.84
CA VAL A 2 46.84 55.18 -23.35
C VAL A 2 46.63 55.51 -21.87
N SER A 3 45.41 55.91 -21.50
CA SER A 3 44.95 56.01 -20.10
C SER A 3 43.53 55.42 -20.09
N TYR A 4 43.33 54.14 -19.82
CA TYR A 4 43.26 53.47 -18.51
C TYR A 4 42.05 53.93 -17.67
N ALA A 5 40.96 53.17 -17.75
CA ALA A 5 39.92 53.08 -16.73
C ALA A 5 40.00 51.68 -16.10
N PRO A 6 40.04 51.54 -14.76
CA PRO A 6 40.11 50.23 -14.12
C PRO A 6 38.73 49.56 -14.10
N ALA A 7 38.73 48.27 -14.43
CA ALA A 7 37.57 47.40 -14.38
C ALA A 7 37.07 47.18 -12.95
N ALA A 8 35.74 47.21 -12.82
CA ALA A 8 35.02 46.79 -11.64
C ALA A 8 35.35 45.34 -11.26
N LYS A 9 35.52 45.12 -9.95
CA LYS A 9 35.65 43.80 -9.33
C LYS A 9 34.37 42.98 -9.53
N ALA A 10 34.39 42.08 -10.51
CA ALA A 10 33.40 41.00 -10.63
C ALA A 10 33.84 39.82 -9.73
N GLN A 11 33.47 39.87 -8.45
CA GLN A 11 33.62 38.75 -7.52
C GLN A 11 32.37 37.85 -7.52
N PHE A 12 31.97 37.22 -8.63
CA PHE A 12 30.85 36.26 -8.61
C PHE A 12 30.88 35.21 -9.76
N PHE A 13 32.08 34.76 -10.17
CA PHE A 13 32.24 33.72 -11.22
C PHE A 13 33.23 32.61 -10.85
N TRP A 14 33.29 32.22 -9.58
CA TRP A 14 34.15 31.14 -9.07
C TRP A 14 33.46 29.76 -9.16
N PHE A 15 32.89 29.41 -10.32
CA PHE A 15 32.33 28.04 -10.51
C PHE A 15 32.41 27.48 -11.95
N PHE A 16 32.94 28.22 -12.92
CA PHE A 16 32.84 27.83 -14.34
C PHE A 16 34.16 27.74 -15.12
N ASP A 17 35.30 27.59 -14.44
CA ASP A 17 36.57 27.28 -15.10
C ASP A 17 37.31 26.17 -14.33
N GLN A 18 37.00 24.92 -14.69
CA GLN A 18 37.83 23.76 -14.36
C GLN A 18 38.52 23.32 -15.66
N PRO A 19 39.85 23.35 -15.75
CA PRO A 19 40.56 22.88 -16.94
C PRO A 19 40.27 21.39 -17.14
N LYS A 20 39.70 21.04 -18.31
CA LYS A 20 39.45 19.66 -18.71
C LYS A 20 40.78 18.89 -18.77
N LYS A 21 41.06 18.09 -17.75
CA LYS A 21 42.18 17.13 -17.79
C LYS A 21 41.88 16.08 -18.86
N ALA A 22 42.80 15.92 -19.81
CA ALA A 22 42.76 14.88 -20.82
C ALA A 22 42.69 13.49 -20.15
N ALA A 23 41.68 12.70 -20.53
CA ALA A 23 41.51 11.35 -20.04
C ALA A 23 42.62 10.45 -20.62
N LYS A 24 43.48 9.91 -19.75
CA LYS A 24 44.36 8.79 -20.10
C LYS A 24 43.49 7.61 -20.57
N PRO A 25 43.88 6.85 -21.61
CA PRO A 25 43.18 5.63 -21.97
C PRO A 25 43.26 4.68 -20.77
N ARG A 26 42.10 4.45 -20.12
CA ARG A 26 41.99 3.43 -19.09
C ARG A 26 42.15 2.08 -19.79
N ALA A 27 43.28 1.41 -19.55
CA ALA A 27 43.36 -0.02 -19.77
C ALA A 27 42.19 -0.68 -19.03
N ARG A 28 41.43 -1.54 -19.72
CA ARG A 28 40.41 -2.34 -19.05
C ARG A 28 41.11 -3.15 -17.96
N PRO A 29 40.65 -3.11 -16.70
CA PRO A 29 41.19 -4.01 -15.70
C PRO A 29 40.94 -5.44 -16.19
N SER A 30 42.01 -6.24 -16.17
CA SER A 30 41.96 -7.68 -16.36
C SER A 30 40.90 -8.25 -15.42
N ARG A 31 40.07 -9.17 -15.93
CA ARG A 31 39.11 -9.98 -15.17
C ARG A 31 39.75 -10.45 -13.86
N PRO A 32 39.12 -10.25 -12.68
CA PRO A 32 39.64 -10.83 -11.44
C PRO A 32 39.65 -12.37 -11.56
N PRO A 33 40.62 -13.08 -10.94
CA PRO A 33 40.56 -14.54 -10.83
C PRO A 33 39.21 -14.92 -10.22
N GLY A 34 38.48 -15.76 -10.94
CA GLY A 34 37.29 -16.40 -10.41
C GLY A 34 37.66 -17.44 -9.35
N ASP A 35 36.65 -17.80 -8.57
CA ASP A 35 36.48 -19.12 -7.95
C ASP A 35 36.98 -19.36 -6.51
N ASP A 36 37.04 -18.33 -5.65
CA ASP A 36 37.19 -18.50 -4.18
C ASP A 36 36.06 -17.81 -3.36
N LEU A 37 34.88 -17.62 -3.96
CA LEU A 37 33.70 -17.35 -3.15
C LEU A 37 33.14 -18.70 -2.69
N PRO A 38 33.01 -18.96 -1.37
CA PRO A 38 32.32 -20.16 -0.92
C PRO A 38 30.93 -20.16 -1.56
N PRO A 39 30.43 -21.31 -2.04
CA PRO A 39 29.09 -21.37 -2.59
C PRO A 39 28.14 -20.81 -1.55
N ILE A 40 27.36 -19.79 -1.92
CA ILE A 40 26.17 -19.39 -1.17
C ILE A 40 25.24 -20.58 -1.33
N VAL A 41 25.40 -21.59 -0.49
CA VAL A 41 24.42 -22.66 -0.32
C VAL A 41 23.22 -21.97 0.31
N PRO A 42 22.10 -21.81 -0.41
CA PRO A 42 20.87 -21.41 0.24
C PRO A 42 20.64 -22.45 1.34
N ARG A 43 20.65 -22.03 2.61
CA ARG A 43 20.03 -22.84 3.66
C ARG A 43 18.52 -22.75 3.43
N GLU A 44 18.06 -23.43 2.39
CA GLU A 44 16.66 -23.74 2.21
C GLU A 44 16.29 -24.67 3.37
N SER A 45 15.56 -24.13 4.33
CA SER A 45 14.69 -24.95 5.16
C SER A 45 13.83 -25.79 4.20
N SER A 46 14.12 -27.09 4.14
CA SER A 46 13.48 -28.06 3.24
C SER A 46 12.02 -28.34 3.59
N THR A 47 11.51 -27.71 4.66
CA THR A 47 10.10 -27.72 5.02
C THR A 47 9.42 -26.52 4.37
N PRO A 48 8.46 -26.72 3.46
CA PRO A 48 7.65 -25.63 2.93
C PRO A 48 7.03 -24.85 4.11
N PRO A 49 7.06 -23.51 4.09
CA PRO A 49 6.33 -22.74 5.09
C PRO A 49 4.85 -23.17 5.04
N PRO A 50 4.15 -23.21 6.18
CA PRO A 50 2.73 -23.50 6.20
C PRO A 50 2.00 -22.61 5.20
N PRO A 51 0.97 -23.13 4.48
CA PRO A 51 0.19 -22.31 3.57
C PRO A 51 -0.46 -21.13 4.32
N ASP A 52 0.00 -19.92 4.01
CA ASP A 52 -0.53 -18.62 4.48
C ASP A 52 -1.54 -18.09 3.46
N ASP A 53 -2.38 -18.99 2.93
CA ASP A 53 -3.40 -18.68 1.93
C ASP A 53 -4.72 -18.37 2.64
N ARG A 54 -5.21 -17.15 2.45
CA ARG A 54 -6.49 -16.67 3.01
C ARG A 54 -7.56 -16.70 1.92
N PRO A 55 -8.85 -16.88 2.28
CA PRO A 55 -9.93 -16.96 1.28
C PRO A 55 -10.04 -15.74 0.36
N TYR A 56 -9.57 -14.57 0.81
CA TYR A 56 -9.60 -13.32 0.06
C TYR A 56 -8.34 -13.03 -0.77
N ASP A 57 -7.35 -13.91 -0.78
CA ASP A 57 -6.05 -13.66 -1.43
C ASP A 57 -6.14 -13.48 -2.94
N ASN A 58 -7.07 -14.16 -3.59
CA ASN A 58 -7.32 -14.00 -5.02
C ASN A 58 -7.74 -12.55 -5.34
N LYS A 59 -8.65 -11.99 -4.51
CA LYS A 59 -9.08 -10.60 -4.64
C LYS A 59 -7.95 -9.63 -4.33
N LEU A 60 -7.16 -9.91 -3.31
CA LEU A 60 -6.04 -9.05 -2.92
C LEU A 60 -4.94 -9.01 -3.98
N THR A 61 -4.60 -10.17 -4.54
CA THR A 61 -3.64 -10.29 -5.65
C THR A 61 -4.17 -9.56 -6.87
N ARG A 62 -5.44 -9.75 -7.24
CA ARG A 62 -6.06 -9.01 -8.35
C ARG A 62 -6.04 -7.50 -8.13
N LEU A 63 -6.30 -7.02 -6.91
CA LEU A 63 -6.22 -5.61 -6.57
C LEU A 63 -4.79 -5.07 -6.77
N ALA A 64 -3.77 -5.81 -6.32
CA ALA A 64 -2.37 -5.43 -6.51
C ALA A 64 -2.02 -5.30 -8.01
N GLU A 65 -2.43 -6.26 -8.84
CA GLU A 65 -2.27 -6.19 -10.31
C GLU A 65 -2.90 -4.93 -10.90
N ILE A 66 -4.14 -4.64 -10.51
CA ILE A 66 -4.90 -3.46 -10.97
C ILE A 66 -4.18 -2.17 -10.59
N LEU A 67 -3.68 -2.06 -9.36
CA LEU A 67 -2.93 -0.89 -8.91
C LEU A 67 -1.68 -0.67 -9.78
N GLY A 68 -0.96 -1.73 -10.13
CA GLY A 68 0.19 -1.65 -11.03
C GLY A 68 -0.17 -1.21 -12.44
N ALA A 69 -1.27 -1.75 -12.98
CA ALA A 69 -1.80 -1.38 -14.30
C ALA A 69 -2.23 0.09 -14.34
N VAL A 70 -3.02 0.54 -13.36
CA VAL A 70 -3.50 1.92 -13.26
C VAL A 70 -2.35 2.88 -13.05
N HIS A 71 -1.38 2.53 -12.19
CA HIS A 71 -0.19 3.35 -11.98
C HIS A 71 0.53 3.66 -13.29
N TYR A 72 0.72 2.66 -14.15
CA TYR A 72 1.35 2.87 -15.45
C TYR A 72 0.46 3.68 -16.40
N LEU A 73 -0.80 3.29 -16.57
CA LEU A 73 -1.68 3.87 -17.58
C LEU A 73 -2.03 5.33 -17.29
N ARG A 74 -2.24 5.69 -16.01
CA ARG A 74 -2.56 7.08 -15.62
C ARG A 74 -1.39 8.02 -15.81
N GLU A 75 -0.17 7.55 -15.50
CA GLU A 75 1.07 8.28 -15.80
C GLU A 75 1.21 8.48 -17.32
N LEU A 76 1.02 7.42 -18.10
CA LEU A 76 1.12 7.48 -19.57
C LEU A 76 0.12 8.48 -20.18
N CYS A 77 -1.03 8.66 -19.55
CA CYS A 77 -2.09 9.56 -19.99
C CYS A 77 -2.07 10.94 -19.32
N GLY A 78 -1.02 11.28 -18.55
CA GLY A 78 -0.81 12.63 -18.01
C GLY A 78 -1.77 13.00 -16.88
N ALA A 79 -2.09 12.06 -15.99
CA ALA A 79 -2.96 12.33 -14.84
C ALA A 79 -2.27 13.14 -13.71
N ASP A 80 -0.94 13.23 -13.70
CA ASP A 80 -0.13 13.99 -12.73
C ASP A 80 -0.42 13.67 -11.24
N GLU A 81 -0.58 12.39 -10.93
CA GLU A 81 -0.95 11.90 -9.59
C GLU A 81 0.23 11.50 -8.71
N GLY A 82 1.46 11.56 -9.25
CA GLY A 82 2.68 11.26 -8.52
C GLY A 82 2.73 9.84 -7.94
N GLN A 83 2.76 9.71 -6.61
CA GLN A 83 3.04 8.45 -5.91
C GLN A 83 1.79 7.71 -5.41
N ILE A 84 0.58 8.25 -5.61
CA ILE A 84 -0.67 7.76 -5.00
C ILE A 84 -0.82 6.24 -5.11
N TRP A 85 -0.67 5.69 -6.31
CA TRP A 85 -0.84 4.24 -6.54
C TRP A 85 0.25 3.38 -5.89
N ARG A 86 1.49 3.90 -5.80
CA ARG A 86 2.57 3.22 -5.10
C ARG A 86 2.37 3.26 -3.59
N ASP A 87 1.82 4.36 -3.06
CA ASP A 87 1.52 4.49 -1.64
C ASP A 87 0.36 3.57 -1.23
N GLN A 88 -0.68 3.47 -2.04
CA GLN A 88 -1.75 2.46 -1.85
C GLN A 88 -1.19 1.03 -1.83
N MET A 89 -0.26 0.71 -2.73
CA MET A 89 0.41 -0.60 -2.70
C MET A 89 1.23 -0.80 -1.42
N LYS A 90 1.95 0.23 -0.95
CA LYS A 90 2.68 0.15 0.34
C LYS A 90 1.73 -0.12 1.50
N ASP A 91 0.54 0.49 1.51
CA ASP A 91 -0.46 0.26 2.54
C ASP A 91 -0.96 -1.19 2.53
N ILE A 92 -1.22 -1.76 1.35
CA ILE A 92 -1.53 -3.19 1.20
C ILE A 92 -0.39 -4.05 1.75
N LEU A 93 0.87 -3.76 1.40
CA LEU A 93 2.01 -4.55 1.88
C LEU A 93 2.26 -4.43 3.39
N ARG A 94 1.88 -3.30 4.00
CA ARG A 94 1.97 -3.10 5.44
C ARG A 94 0.93 -3.95 6.18
N ASN A 95 -0.30 -3.98 5.68
CA ASN A 95 -1.42 -4.64 6.36
C ASN A 95 -1.48 -6.15 6.04
N GLU A 96 -1.20 -6.52 4.80
CA GLU A 96 -1.42 -7.88 4.29
C GLU A 96 -0.12 -8.64 4.00
N GLY A 97 1.02 -7.96 3.87
CA GLY A 97 2.31 -8.60 3.63
C GLY A 97 2.93 -9.23 4.89
N THR A 98 2.18 -10.03 5.64
CA THR A 98 2.62 -10.57 6.95
C THR A 98 3.87 -11.45 6.85
N THR A 99 4.04 -12.18 5.76
CA THR A 99 5.22 -13.01 5.50
C THR A 99 5.99 -12.53 4.27
N ALA A 100 7.27 -12.90 4.17
CA ALA A 100 8.11 -12.56 3.00
C ALA A 100 7.51 -13.12 1.71
N VAL A 101 7.02 -14.36 1.74
CA VAL A 101 6.37 -15.03 0.60
C VAL A 101 5.11 -14.27 0.17
N ARG A 102 4.24 -13.91 1.12
CA ARG A 102 3.00 -13.18 0.84
C ARG A 102 3.27 -11.78 0.28
N ARG A 103 4.22 -11.05 0.87
CA ARG A 103 4.70 -9.77 0.34
C ARG A 103 5.23 -9.92 -1.10
N ALA A 104 6.02 -10.96 -1.37
CA ALA A 104 6.54 -11.22 -2.70
C ALA A 104 5.44 -11.50 -3.73
N LYS A 105 4.43 -12.33 -3.39
CA LYS A 105 3.26 -12.58 -4.26
C LYS A 105 2.56 -11.27 -4.66
N LEU A 106 2.28 -10.41 -3.68
CA LEU A 106 1.60 -9.12 -3.90
C LEU A 106 2.44 -8.16 -4.76
N VAL A 107 3.74 -8.04 -4.45
CA VAL A 107 4.67 -7.21 -5.26
C VAL A 107 4.78 -7.73 -6.68
N ASN A 108 4.85 -9.06 -6.86
CA ASN A 108 4.93 -9.65 -8.19
C ASN A 108 3.69 -9.31 -9.01
N SER A 109 2.50 -9.47 -8.44
CA SER A 109 1.25 -9.14 -9.11
C SER A 109 1.15 -7.66 -9.52
N PHE A 110 1.54 -6.73 -8.64
CA PHE A 110 1.65 -5.32 -9.00
C PHE A 110 2.60 -5.09 -10.19
N ASN A 111 3.77 -5.71 -10.14
CA ASN A 111 4.76 -5.59 -11.20
C ASN A 111 4.26 -6.20 -12.52
N ASP A 112 3.48 -7.27 -12.46
CA ASP A 112 2.89 -7.92 -13.64
C ASP A 112 1.89 -6.99 -14.33
N GLY A 113 0.98 -6.37 -13.57
CA GLY A 113 0.08 -5.34 -14.10
C GLY A 113 0.83 -4.18 -14.75
N TYR A 114 1.81 -3.61 -14.04
CA TYR A 114 2.62 -2.51 -14.56
C TYR A 114 3.36 -2.88 -15.85
N ARG A 115 4.09 -4.01 -15.85
CA ARG A 115 4.90 -4.48 -16.98
C ARG A 115 4.03 -4.97 -18.14
N GLY A 116 2.86 -5.53 -17.87
CA GLY A 116 1.89 -5.96 -18.87
C GLY A 116 1.43 -4.78 -19.70
N TYR A 117 0.92 -3.73 -19.06
CA TYR A 117 0.45 -2.53 -19.76
C TYR A 117 1.58 -1.71 -20.38
N ARG A 118 2.75 -1.65 -19.73
CA ARG A 118 3.95 -1.06 -20.33
C ARG A 118 4.38 -1.75 -21.61
N ARG A 119 4.18 -3.08 -21.73
CA ARG A 119 4.51 -3.81 -22.96
C ARG A 119 3.59 -3.45 -24.12
N THR A 120 2.31 -3.24 -23.84
CA THR A 120 1.27 -2.99 -24.84
C THR A 120 1.18 -1.53 -25.27
N TYR A 121 1.26 -0.58 -24.34
CA TYR A 121 1.08 0.84 -24.61
C TYR A 121 2.42 1.59 -24.49
N ARG A 122 2.63 2.56 -25.37
CA ARG A 122 3.78 3.50 -25.35
C ARG A 122 3.37 4.96 -25.46
N THR A 123 2.12 5.20 -25.85
CA THR A 123 1.47 6.50 -25.91
C THR A 123 0.05 6.33 -25.36
N CYS A 124 -0.53 7.41 -24.86
CA CYS A 124 -1.92 7.36 -24.42
C CYS A 124 -2.86 7.22 -25.63
N THR A 125 -3.56 6.08 -25.70
CA THR A 125 -4.57 5.80 -26.72
C THR A 125 -5.96 5.77 -26.09
N GLN A 126 -7.01 5.83 -26.91
CA GLN A 126 -8.39 5.69 -26.41
C GLN A 126 -8.61 4.36 -25.66
N SER A 127 -7.97 3.27 -26.12
CA SER A 127 -8.03 1.98 -25.45
C SER A 127 -7.30 1.98 -24.10
N ALA A 128 -6.17 2.69 -23.97
CA ALA A 128 -5.49 2.89 -22.69
C ALA A 128 -6.35 3.67 -21.68
N THR A 129 -7.01 4.74 -22.14
CA THR A 129 -7.95 5.52 -21.30
C THR A 129 -9.15 4.68 -20.87
N LEU A 130 -9.70 3.86 -21.77
CA LEU A 130 -10.79 2.95 -21.43
C LEU A 130 -10.35 1.89 -20.42
N ALA A 131 -9.17 1.29 -20.61
CA ALA A 131 -8.61 0.33 -19.67
C ALA A 131 -8.44 0.94 -18.28
N THR A 132 -7.89 2.16 -18.20
CA THR A 132 -7.75 2.92 -16.95
C THR A 132 -9.09 3.05 -16.21
N ARG A 133 -10.15 3.47 -16.91
CA ARG A 133 -11.48 3.62 -16.31
C ARG A 133 -12.02 2.30 -15.78
N ARG A 134 -11.95 1.24 -16.59
CA ARG A 134 -12.41 -0.11 -16.21
C ARG A 134 -11.67 -0.63 -14.98
N PHE A 135 -10.34 -0.49 -14.96
CA PHE A 135 -9.53 -0.90 -13.81
C PHE A 135 -9.79 -0.09 -12.55
N SER A 136 -10.03 1.22 -12.70
CA SER A 136 -10.39 2.05 -11.54
C SER A 136 -11.71 1.60 -10.93
N THR A 137 -12.71 1.28 -11.78
CA THR A 137 -14.00 0.74 -11.32
C THR A 137 -13.85 -0.64 -10.69
N GLU A 138 -13.14 -1.57 -11.33
CA GLU A 138 -12.91 -2.92 -10.80
C GLU A 138 -12.13 -2.88 -9.48
N GLY A 139 -11.07 -2.08 -9.41
CA GLY A 139 -10.26 -1.90 -8.20
C GLY A 139 -11.09 -1.37 -7.03
N ALA A 140 -11.96 -0.38 -7.27
CA ALA A 140 -12.87 0.14 -6.25
C ALA A 140 -13.86 -0.93 -5.74
N GLN A 141 -14.42 -1.74 -6.64
CA GLN A 141 -15.33 -2.84 -6.27
C GLN A 141 -14.62 -3.91 -5.44
N ILE A 142 -13.40 -4.29 -5.82
CA ILE A 142 -12.60 -5.27 -5.07
C ILE A 142 -12.24 -4.72 -3.69
N ALA A 143 -11.77 -3.48 -3.60
CA ALA A 143 -11.43 -2.85 -2.33
C ALA A 143 -12.64 -2.77 -1.38
N ALA A 144 -13.81 -2.38 -1.90
CA ALA A 144 -15.05 -2.37 -1.13
C ALA A 144 -15.43 -3.78 -0.63
N SER A 145 -15.31 -4.80 -1.49
CA SER A 145 -15.60 -6.19 -1.11
C SER A 145 -14.65 -6.74 -0.03
N LEU A 146 -13.36 -6.38 -0.09
CA LEU A 146 -12.37 -6.75 0.91
C LEU A 146 -12.68 -6.07 2.26
N ALA A 147 -13.01 -4.79 2.24
CA ALA A 147 -13.42 -4.05 3.43
C ALA A 147 -14.65 -4.68 4.09
N GLN A 148 -15.68 -5.01 3.32
CA GLN A 148 -16.88 -5.70 3.84
C GLN A 148 -16.52 -7.04 4.49
N THR A 149 -15.65 -7.84 3.85
CA THR A 149 -15.22 -9.14 4.38
C THR A 149 -14.50 -8.97 5.72
N SER A 150 -13.68 -7.93 5.88
CA SER A 150 -13.00 -7.64 7.14
C SER A 150 -13.98 -7.26 8.28
N VAL A 151 -15.08 -6.58 7.96
CA VAL A 151 -16.13 -6.25 8.93
C VAL A 151 -16.83 -7.52 9.43
N PHE A 152 -17.16 -8.44 8.54
CA PHE A 152 -17.83 -9.71 8.92
C PHE A 152 -16.88 -10.71 9.58
N ALA A 153 -15.60 -10.76 9.17
CA ALA A 153 -14.58 -11.57 9.83
C ALA A 153 -14.31 -11.11 11.28
N SER A 154 -14.62 -9.85 11.60
CA SER A 154 -14.48 -9.25 12.94
C SER A 154 -15.78 -9.23 13.75
N GLY A 155 -16.82 -9.97 13.34
CA GLY A 155 -18.14 -10.02 13.99
C GLY A 155 -18.17 -10.67 15.39
N PRO A 156 -19.31 -10.63 16.12
CA PRO A 156 -19.42 -10.40 17.58
C PRO A 156 -18.82 -11.45 18.54
N GLN A 157 -18.26 -12.54 18.03
CA GLN A 157 -17.79 -13.65 18.88
C GLN A 157 -16.48 -13.34 19.61
N ALA A 158 -15.79 -12.25 19.25
CA ALA A 158 -14.62 -11.76 19.98
C ALA A 158 -14.95 -11.24 21.40
N GLN A 159 -16.23 -11.03 21.74
CA GLN A 159 -16.66 -10.54 23.06
C GLN A 159 -17.37 -11.58 23.96
N VAL A 160 -17.49 -12.84 23.54
CA VAL A 160 -18.26 -13.85 24.31
C VAL A 160 -17.42 -14.58 25.39
N GLN A 161 -16.10 -14.37 25.44
CA GLN A 161 -15.21 -15.06 26.42
C GLN A 161 -14.72 -14.18 27.57
N ALA A 162 -15.34 -13.04 27.82
CA ALA A 162 -15.21 -12.35 29.11
C ALA A 162 -16.46 -12.66 29.95
N ALA A 163 -16.68 -13.94 30.26
CA ALA A 163 -17.58 -14.32 31.34
C ALA A 163 -16.90 -13.94 32.67
N PRO A 164 -17.52 -13.11 33.53
CA PRO A 164 -17.04 -12.96 34.90
C PRO A 164 -17.31 -14.28 35.64
N SER A 165 -16.26 -14.84 36.25
CA SER A 165 -16.39 -15.96 37.19
C SER A 165 -17.21 -15.55 38.43
N PRO A 166 -17.86 -16.50 39.11
CA PRO A 166 -18.87 -16.20 40.11
C PRO A 166 -18.22 -15.86 41.44
N GLU A 167 -18.51 -14.69 42.00
CA GLU A 167 -18.28 -14.42 43.43
C GLU A 167 -19.60 -14.46 44.20
N SER A 168 -19.48 -15.07 45.36
CA SER A 168 -20.52 -15.58 46.22
C SER A 168 -21.36 -14.50 46.91
N GLN A 169 -22.62 -14.84 47.11
CA GLN A 169 -23.64 -14.26 48.00
C GLN A 169 -23.10 -13.49 49.22
N THR A 170 -23.74 -12.38 49.59
CA THR A 170 -24.24 -12.11 50.97
C THR A 170 -25.30 -11.00 50.97
N GLN A 171 -26.39 -11.27 51.68
CA GLN A 171 -27.57 -10.42 51.92
C GLN A 171 -27.25 -9.27 52.90
N GLY A 172 -27.96 -8.13 52.77
CA GLY A 172 -27.98 -7.09 53.79
C GLY A 172 -28.97 -5.97 53.47
N ALA A 173 -29.94 -5.77 54.36
CA ALA A 173 -31.11 -4.90 54.23
C ALA A 173 -30.83 -3.39 54.45
N ALA A 174 -31.69 -2.51 53.91
CA ALA A 174 -32.55 -1.58 54.67
C ALA A 174 -33.06 -0.33 53.88
N ALA A 175 -34.34 -0.01 54.15
CA ALA A 175 -34.99 1.32 54.22
C ALA A 175 -35.26 2.17 52.94
N GLY A 176 -36.56 2.45 52.69
CA GLY A 176 -37.07 3.56 51.86
C GLY A 176 -37.10 4.92 52.61
N PRO A 177 -37.95 5.92 52.27
CA PRO A 177 -39.11 5.88 51.36
C PRO A 177 -39.33 7.12 50.43
N THR A 178 -40.43 7.04 49.66
CA THR A 178 -41.36 8.12 49.22
C THR A 178 -41.00 9.06 48.05
N GLY A 179 -41.99 9.23 47.16
CA GLY A 179 -42.09 10.26 46.12
C GLY A 179 -42.88 9.78 44.89
N THR A 180 -44.19 9.55 45.02
CA THR A 180 -45.24 10.45 44.49
C THR A 180 -45.46 10.33 42.97
N ALA A 181 -46.56 9.67 42.59
CA ALA A 181 -47.17 9.72 41.26
C ALA A 181 -47.90 11.08 41.06
N PRO A 182 -48.30 11.48 39.83
CA PRO A 182 -49.42 10.81 39.16
C PRO A 182 -49.31 10.70 37.61
N ALA A 183 -49.99 9.68 37.06
CA ALA A 183 -50.50 9.62 35.68
C ALA A 183 -51.63 10.66 35.48
N PRO A 184 -52.08 11.04 34.25
CA PRO A 184 -52.85 10.14 33.35
C PRO A 184 -52.75 10.54 31.84
N PRO A 185 -53.68 10.14 30.95
CA PRO A 185 -54.16 8.80 30.64
C PRO A 185 -53.86 8.39 29.18
N ASP A 186 -53.81 7.08 28.95
CA ASP A 186 -54.03 6.47 27.64
C ASP A 186 -55.45 6.80 27.13
N GLY A 187 -55.51 7.16 25.84
CA GLY A 187 -56.75 7.23 25.06
C GLY A 187 -56.57 6.41 23.76
N PRO A 188 -57.59 5.69 23.29
CA PRO A 188 -57.43 4.50 22.44
C PRO A 188 -57.55 4.76 20.92
N GLU A 189 -56.78 3.95 20.16
CA GLU A 189 -57.02 3.32 18.85
C GLU A 189 -57.37 4.09 17.53
N PRO A 190 -57.07 3.49 16.35
CA PRO A 190 -57.28 4.01 14.98
C PRO A 190 -58.65 3.51 14.43
N PRO A 191 -58.93 3.34 13.10
CA PRO A 191 -58.40 3.90 11.84
C PRO A 191 -59.52 4.54 10.94
N ASP A 192 -59.14 5.20 9.83
CA ASP A 192 -59.71 5.07 8.47
C ASP A 192 -58.90 5.90 7.45
#